data_AF-A0A240BZY5-F1
#
_entry.id   AF-A0A240BZY5-F1
#
_cell.length_a   1.000
_cell.length_b   1.000
_cell.length_c   1.000
_cell.angle_alpha   90.00
_cell.angle_beta   90.00
_cell.angle_gamma   90.00
#
_symmetry.space_group_name_H-M   'P 1'
#
loop_
_entity.id
_entity.type
_entity.pdbx_description
1 polymer ?
#
loop_
_entity_poly.entity_id
_entity_poly.type
_entity_poly.pdbx_seq_one_letter_code
_entity_poly.pdbx_strand_id
1 'polypeptide(L)'
;MELPVIPNDKSRKYEYNGKPISVNQMVKYTGLSASVVRKKLRNGVPIKDILKQRPKLKLTKAQVKKKSTVNLTSAIIEQRLADGWDIDLALELGLNYVGPVDNIVYKTKAGGIDIEIPYEQLMKLEERGITARTISIRVGKGMTLKDAMNTPLEYSNDDLDYTESIEERKCAEALKRYRAKKAQERMNRIKGVPQQIKLSEYGRYLMGQPLIARIKTDVYGNTQLI
;
A
#
# COMPACT_ATOMS: atom_id res chain seq x y z
N MET A 1 -9.88 6.23 -36.66
CA MET A 1 -10.47 5.12 -35.88
C MET A 1 -11.45 4.40 -36.78
N GLU A 2 -11.17 3.14 -37.09
CA GLU A 2 -12.11 2.29 -37.82
C GLU A 2 -12.92 1.49 -36.81
N LEU A 3 -14.25 1.59 -36.90
CA LEU A 3 -15.15 0.84 -36.03
C LEU A 3 -15.52 -0.49 -36.70
N PRO A 4 -15.72 -1.56 -35.91
CA PRO A 4 -16.07 -2.86 -36.46
C PRO A 4 -17.42 -2.79 -37.18
N VAL A 5 -17.49 -3.30 -38.40
CA VAL A 5 -18.76 -3.42 -39.12
C VAL A 5 -19.60 -4.54 -38.47
N ILE A 6 -20.89 -4.28 -38.26
CA ILE A 6 -21.83 -5.25 -37.72
C ILE A 6 -22.88 -5.51 -38.81
N PRO A 7 -22.93 -6.74 -39.37
CA PRO A 7 -23.92 -7.07 -40.38
C PRO A 7 -25.33 -7.00 -39.80
N ASN A 8 -26.27 -6.48 -40.59
CA ASN A 8 -27.70 -6.38 -40.27
C ASN A 8 -28.03 -5.62 -38.97
N ASP A 9 -27.29 -4.56 -38.66
CA ASP A 9 -27.52 -3.77 -37.46
C ASP A 9 -28.77 -2.88 -37.54
N LYS A 10 -29.79 -3.20 -36.74
CA LYS A 10 -31.04 -2.44 -36.61
C LYS A 10 -31.00 -1.36 -35.53
N SER A 11 -29.84 -1.12 -34.88
CA SER A 11 -29.74 -0.14 -33.81
C SER A 11 -29.77 1.30 -34.32
N ARG A 12 -30.18 2.23 -33.44
CA ARG A 12 -30.22 3.66 -33.73
C ARG A 12 -28.83 4.17 -34.11
N LYS A 13 -28.75 4.93 -35.20
CA LYS A 13 -27.52 5.52 -35.72
C LYS A 13 -27.36 6.96 -35.22
N TYR A 14 -26.12 7.37 -35.04
CA TYR A 14 -25.71 8.70 -34.60
C TYR A 14 -24.58 9.18 -35.50
N GLU A 15 -24.50 10.47 -35.78
CA GLU A 15 -23.41 11.03 -36.58
C GLU A 15 -22.20 11.36 -35.71
N TYR A 16 -21.03 10.96 -36.18
CA TYR A 16 -19.74 11.34 -35.58
C TYR A 16 -18.69 11.41 -36.68
N ASN A 17 -18.00 12.56 -36.78
CA ASN A 17 -17.02 12.85 -37.84
C ASN A 17 -17.56 12.56 -39.26
N GLY A 18 -18.81 12.93 -39.54
CA GLY A 18 -19.46 12.73 -40.84
C GLY A 18 -19.79 11.28 -41.19
N LYS A 19 -19.61 10.34 -40.26
CA LYS A 19 -19.96 8.92 -40.46
C LYS A 19 -21.10 8.50 -39.53
N PRO A 20 -22.09 7.73 -40.01
CA PRO A 20 -23.14 7.18 -39.15
C PRO A 20 -22.58 6.00 -38.34
N ILE A 21 -22.61 6.12 -37.02
CA ILE A 21 -22.17 5.12 -36.05
C ILE A 21 -23.38 4.58 -35.30
N SER A 22 -23.47 3.26 -35.18
CA SER A 22 -24.55 2.60 -34.45
C SER A 22 -24.21 2.39 -32.97
N VAL A 23 -25.24 2.22 -32.13
CA VAL A 23 -25.04 1.87 -30.71
C VAL A 23 -24.29 0.55 -30.57
N ASN A 24 -24.57 -0.44 -31.41
CA ASN A 24 -23.91 -1.74 -31.32
C ASN A 24 -22.43 -1.66 -31.74
N GLN A 25 -22.08 -0.79 -32.70
CA GLN A 25 -20.69 -0.50 -33.05
C GLN A 25 -19.94 0.09 -31.87
N MET A 26 -20.55 1.06 -31.16
CA MET A 26 -19.98 1.63 -29.94
C MET A 26 -19.80 0.58 -28.84
N VAL A 27 -20.78 -0.29 -28.64
CA VAL A 27 -20.73 -1.40 -27.66
C VAL A 27 -19.57 -2.35 -27.97
N LYS A 28 -19.43 -2.76 -29.23
CA LYS A 28 -18.38 -3.70 -29.64
C LYS A 28 -16.99 -3.09 -29.50
N TYR A 29 -16.85 -1.80 -29.82
CA TYR A 29 -15.58 -1.08 -29.70
C TYR A 29 -15.20 -0.81 -28.23
N THR A 30 -16.14 -0.34 -27.41
CA THR A 30 -15.87 0.08 -26.02
C THR A 30 -15.98 -1.04 -25.00
N GLY A 31 -16.59 -2.18 -25.35
CA GLY A 31 -16.91 -3.26 -24.42
C GLY A 31 -17.97 -2.91 -23.36
N LEU A 32 -18.63 -1.76 -23.47
CA LEU A 32 -19.73 -1.34 -22.58
C LEU A 32 -21.04 -2.04 -22.94
N SER A 33 -21.93 -2.23 -21.97
CA SER A 33 -23.27 -2.74 -22.29
C SER A 33 -24.10 -1.71 -23.06
N ALA A 34 -24.98 -2.18 -23.95
CA ALA A 34 -25.85 -1.31 -24.74
C ALA A 34 -26.70 -0.36 -23.88
N SER A 35 -27.12 -0.82 -22.69
CA SER A 35 -27.86 0.00 -21.72
C SER A 35 -27.03 1.20 -21.24
N VAL A 36 -25.76 0.98 -20.90
CA VAL A 36 -24.84 2.05 -20.45
C VAL A 36 -24.58 3.04 -21.57
N VAL A 37 -24.35 2.57 -22.80
CA VAL A 37 -24.14 3.46 -23.97
C VAL A 37 -25.38 4.32 -24.21
N ARG A 38 -26.58 3.73 -24.23
CA ARG A 38 -27.85 4.48 -24.39
C ARG A 38 -28.08 5.48 -23.26
N LYS A 39 -27.79 5.11 -22.01
CA LYS A 39 -27.92 6.02 -20.86
C LYS A 39 -26.99 7.23 -21.00
N LYS A 40 -25.74 7.03 -21.41
CA LYS A 40 -24.78 8.11 -21.65
C LYS A 40 -25.23 9.04 -22.77
N LEU A 41 -25.69 8.48 -23.89
CA LEU A 41 -26.24 9.26 -25.01
C LEU A 41 -27.47 10.07 -24.58
N ARG A 42 -28.37 9.48 -23.78
CA ARG A 42 -29.54 10.17 -23.23
C ARG A 42 -29.17 11.33 -22.31
N ASN A 43 -28.08 11.16 -21.55
CA ASN A 43 -27.56 12.20 -20.66
C ASN A 43 -26.72 13.26 -21.37
N GLY A 44 -26.65 13.24 -22.71
CA GLY A 44 -25.91 14.24 -23.49
C GLY A 44 -24.39 14.07 -23.47
N VAL A 45 -23.87 12.91 -23.04
CA VAL A 45 -22.42 12.65 -23.09
C VAL A 45 -21.97 12.55 -24.55
N PRO A 46 -20.94 13.29 -24.98
CA PRO A 46 -20.51 13.28 -26.37
C PRO A 46 -19.94 11.91 -26.77
N ILE A 47 -20.19 11.52 -28.03
CA ILE A 47 -19.77 10.22 -28.59
C ILE A 47 -18.25 10.03 -28.48
N LYS A 48 -17.47 11.12 -28.63
CA LYS A 48 -16.00 11.12 -28.46
C LYS A 48 -15.58 10.54 -27.11
N ASP A 49 -16.27 10.91 -26.03
CA ASP A 49 -15.93 10.47 -24.68
C ASP A 49 -16.41 9.06 -24.38
N ILE A 50 -17.50 8.62 -25.04
CA ILE A 50 -17.94 7.23 -25.00
C ILE A 50 -16.89 6.35 -25.68
N LEU A 51 -16.44 6.73 -26.88
CA LEU A 51 -15.45 5.97 -27.67
C LEU A 51 -14.04 6.00 -27.07
N LYS A 52 -13.70 6.97 -26.23
CA LYS A 52 -12.44 6.95 -25.47
C LYS A 52 -12.35 5.78 -24.48
N GLN A 53 -13.48 5.18 -24.07
CA GLN A 53 -13.47 4.08 -23.11
C GLN A 53 -13.02 2.79 -23.79
N ARG A 54 -11.89 2.24 -23.33
CA ARG A 54 -11.36 0.97 -23.79
C ARG A 54 -12.16 -0.21 -23.20
N PRO A 55 -12.28 -1.32 -23.94
CA PRO A 55 -12.88 -2.55 -23.42
C PRO A 55 -12.11 -3.01 -22.19
N LYS A 56 -12.83 -3.27 -21.09
CA LYS A 56 -12.23 -3.83 -19.88
C LYS A 56 -11.65 -5.20 -20.19
N LEU A 57 -10.42 -5.47 -19.73
CA LEU A 57 -9.83 -6.80 -19.73
C LEU A 57 -10.79 -7.80 -19.08
N LYS A 58 -11.12 -8.86 -19.80
CA LYS A 58 -11.94 -9.97 -19.29
C LYS A 58 -11.04 -10.94 -18.54
N LEU A 59 -10.93 -10.75 -17.22
CA LEU A 59 -10.20 -11.66 -16.34
C LEU A 59 -11.13 -12.73 -15.75
N THR A 60 -10.61 -13.93 -15.52
CA THR A 60 -11.32 -14.97 -14.77
C THR A 60 -11.43 -14.60 -13.28
N LYS A 61 -12.33 -15.24 -12.53
CA LYS A 61 -12.47 -14.98 -11.08
C LYS A 61 -11.15 -15.21 -10.32
N ALA A 62 -10.40 -16.24 -10.68
CA ALA A 62 -9.10 -16.54 -10.08
C ALA A 62 -8.06 -15.44 -10.37
N GLN A 63 -8.01 -14.96 -11.61
CA GLN A 63 -7.14 -13.85 -12.02
C GLN A 63 -7.50 -12.53 -11.35
N VAL A 64 -8.80 -12.26 -11.14
CA VAL A 64 -9.25 -11.09 -10.36
C VAL A 64 -8.77 -11.17 -8.92
N LYS A 65 -8.79 -12.38 -8.31
CA LYS A 65 -8.23 -12.59 -6.97
C LYS A 65 -6.72 -12.33 -6.93
N LYS A 66 -5.94 -12.92 -7.85
CA LYS A 66 -4.48 -12.67 -7.98
C LYS A 66 -4.18 -11.17 -8.17
N LYS A 67 -4.92 -10.50 -9.04
CA LYS A 67 -4.80 -9.05 -9.25
C LYS A 67 -4.96 -8.26 -7.95
N SER A 68 -5.94 -8.62 -7.13
CA SER A 68 -6.18 -7.95 -5.84
C SER A 68 -5.09 -8.23 -4.80
N THR A 69 -4.54 -9.44 -4.75
CA THR A 69 -3.48 -9.78 -3.78
C THR A 69 -2.18 -9.05 -4.08
N VAL A 70 -1.87 -8.84 -5.36
CA VAL A 70 -0.65 -8.16 -5.82
C VAL A 70 -0.85 -6.64 -5.95
N ASN A 71 -2.05 -6.12 -5.66
CA ASN A 71 -2.43 -4.71 -5.77
C ASN A 71 -2.16 -4.09 -7.17
N LEU A 72 -2.46 -4.84 -8.24
CA LEU A 72 -2.24 -4.39 -9.62
C LEU A 72 -3.45 -3.62 -10.18
N THR A 73 -3.17 -2.51 -10.90
CA THR A 73 -4.19 -1.78 -11.66
C THR A 73 -4.39 -2.41 -13.05
N SER A 74 -5.57 -2.22 -13.65
CA SER A 74 -5.81 -2.75 -15.02
C SER A 74 -4.92 -2.09 -16.07
N ALA A 75 -4.56 -0.82 -15.89
CA ALA A 75 -3.70 -0.10 -16.81
C ALA A 75 -2.31 -0.73 -16.92
N ILE A 76 -1.77 -1.20 -15.80
CA ILE A 76 -0.45 -1.84 -15.75
C ILE A 76 -0.49 -3.22 -16.41
N ILE A 77 -1.58 -3.97 -16.20
CA ILE A 77 -1.77 -5.27 -16.88
C ILE A 77 -1.87 -5.05 -18.40
N GLU A 78 -2.64 -4.04 -18.85
CA GLU A 78 -2.72 -3.69 -20.28
C GLU A 78 -1.36 -3.31 -20.86
N GLN A 79 -0.55 -2.55 -20.11
CA GLN A 79 0.80 -2.19 -20.52
C GLN A 79 1.69 -3.44 -20.64
N ARG A 80 1.66 -4.34 -19.65
CA ARG A 80 2.40 -5.62 -19.70
C ARG A 80 1.99 -6.49 -20.88
N LEU A 81 0.70 -6.58 -21.18
CA LEU A 81 0.20 -7.30 -22.35
C LEU A 81 0.69 -6.65 -23.66
N ALA A 82 0.77 -5.33 -23.71
CA ALA A 82 1.34 -4.61 -24.87
C ALA A 82 2.85 -4.85 -25.00
N ASP A 83 3.55 -5.00 -23.88
CA ASP A 83 4.97 -5.37 -23.77
C ASP A 83 5.22 -6.87 -24.06
N GLY A 84 4.17 -7.63 -24.38
CA GLY A 84 4.21 -9.03 -24.82
C GLY A 84 4.00 -10.07 -23.71
N TRP A 85 3.73 -9.65 -22.47
CA TRP A 85 3.65 -10.57 -21.34
C TRP A 85 2.44 -11.49 -21.46
N ASP A 86 2.58 -12.71 -20.97
CA ASP A 86 1.42 -13.57 -20.76
C ASP A 86 0.57 -13.03 -19.59
N ILE A 87 -0.75 -13.28 -19.64
CA ILE A 87 -1.72 -12.79 -18.65
C ILE A 87 -1.35 -13.30 -17.25
N ASP A 88 -0.94 -14.57 -17.14
CA ASP A 88 -0.64 -15.17 -15.84
C ASP A 88 0.67 -14.60 -15.26
N LEU A 89 1.73 -14.46 -16.07
CA LEU A 89 2.97 -13.80 -15.67
C LEU A 89 2.73 -12.34 -15.25
N ALA A 90 1.90 -11.62 -16.01
CA ALA A 90 1.55 -10.24 -15.72
C ALA A 90 0.79 -10.06 -14.39
N LEU A 91 0.13 -11.11 -13.90
CA LEU A 91 -0.58 -11.11 -12.62
C LEU A 91 0.26 -11.61 -11.45
N GLU A 92 1.32 -12.36 -11.71
CA GLU A 92 2.20 -12.91 -10.69
C GLU A 92 3.21 -11.88 -10.18
N LEU A 93 3.78 -11.09 -11.08
CA LEU A 93 4.81 -10.11 -10.73
C LEU A 93 4.21 -8.83 -10.11
N GLY A 94 4.84 -8.34 -9.05
CA GLY A 94 4.48 -7.10 -8.34
C GLY A 94 4.57 -5.82 -9.18
N LEU A 95 4.05 -4.71 -8.65
CA LEU A 95 4.03 -3.39 -9.29
C LEU A 95 5.39 -2.91 -9.84
N ASN A 96 6.46 -3.26 -9.14
CA ASN A 96 7.81 -2.76 -9.41
C ASN A 96 8.48 -3.41 -10.63
N TYR A 97 7.92 -4.47 -11.18
CA TYR A 97 8.45 -5.12 -12.39
C TYR A 97 7.92 -4.43 -13.65
N VAL A 98 8.83 -3.94 -14.48
CA VAL A 98 8.56 -3.14 -15.69
C VAL A 98 9.50 -3.57 -16.81
N GLY A 99 9.03 -3.52 -18.05
CA GLY A 99 9.85 -3.78 -19.24
C GLY A 99 9.21 -4.78 -20.21
N PRO A 100 9.80 -4.97 -21.41
CA PRO A 100 9.42 -6.03 -22.34
C PRO A 100 9.68 -7.42 -21.74
N VAL A 101 9.01 -8.45 -22.26
CA VAL A 101 9.16 -9.84 -21.76
C VAL A 101 10.61 -10.30 -21.73
N ASP A 102 11.39 -9.95 -22.76
CA ASP A 102 12.79 -10.38 -22.87
C ASP A 102 13.72 -9.68 -21.87
N ASN A 103 13.29 -8.55 -21.28
CA ASN A 103 14.12 -7.77 -20.37
C ASN A 103 13.26 -7.14 -19.26
N ILE A 104 12.67 -8.00 -18.42
CA ILE A 104 11.91 -7.57 -17.25
C ILE A 104 12.89 -7.05 -16.19
N VAL A 105 12.65 -5.83 -15.72
CA VAL A 105 13.48 -5.15 -14.73
C VAL A 105 12.66 -4.80 -13.49
N TYR A 106 13.23 -5.04 -12.31
CA TYR A 106 12.70 -4.56 -11.05
C TYR A 106 13.18 -3.12 -10.79
N LYS A 107 12.24 -2.17 -10.72
CA LYS A 107 12.50 -0.76 -10.43
C LYS A 107 12.13 -0.42 -9.00
N THR A 108 13.08 0.15 -8.26
CA THR A 108 12.83 0.67 -6.91
C THR A 108 13.66 1.91 -6.65
N LYS A 109 13.25 2.73 -5.69
CA LYS A 109 13.97 3.96 -5.30
C LYS A 109 14.40 3.81 -3.85
N ALA A 110 15.70 3.90 -3.59
CA ALA A 110 16.25 3.90 -2.23
C ALA A 110 17.46 4.82 -2.13
N GLY A 111 17.55 5.59 -1.05
CA GLY A 111 18.67 6.52 -0.85
C GLY A 111 18.76 7.63 -1.92
N GLY A 112 17.66 7.95 -2.62
CA GLY A 112 17.65 8.90 -3.74
C GLY A 112 18.21 8.35 -5.05
N ILE A 113 18.57 7.06 -5.09
CA ILE A 113 19.07 6.37 -6.29
C ILE A 113 17.95 5.53 -6.88
N ASP A 114 17.76 5.63 -8.19
CA ASP A 114 16.87 4.75 -8.96
C ASP A 114 17.63 3.44 -9.22
N ILE A 115 17.12 2.35 -8.64
CA ILE A 115 17.72 1.02 -8.71
C ILE A 115 16.94 0.22 -9.75
N GLU A 116 17.66 -0.32 -10.71
CA GLU A 116 17.16 -1.18 -11.77
C GLU A 116 17.91 -2.51 -11.73
N ILE A 117 17.18 -3.60 -11.48
CA ILE A 117 17.77 -4.96 -11.37
C ILE A 117 17.04 -5.89 -12.34
N PRO A 118 17.76 -6.55 -13.28
CA PRO A 118 17.16 -7.55 -14.16
C PRO A 118 16.51 -8.68 -13.36
N TYR A 119 15.34 -9.13 -13.80
CA TYR A 119 14.56 -10.16 -13.13
C TYR A 119 15.35 -11.47 -12.93
N GLU A 120 16.07 -11.92 -13.95
CA GLU A 120 16.91 -13.13 -13.87
C GLU A 120 18.01 -13.02 -12.81
N GLN A 121 18.61 -11.83 -12.69
CA GLN A 121 19.64 -11.59 -11.69
C GLN A 121 19.03 -11.58 -10.29
N LEU A 122 17.83 -11.02 -10.14
CA LEU A 122 17.10 -11.04 -8.88
C LEU A 122 16.80 -12.49 -8.43
N MET A 123 16.35 -13.36 -9.35
CA MET A 123 16.08 -14.77 -9.06
C MET A 123 17.32 -15.49 -8.51
N LYS A 124 18.49 -15.30 -9.15
CA LYS A 124 19.77 -15.87 -8.68
C LYS A 124 20.20 -15.34 -7.29
N LEU A 125 19.82 -14.11 -6.97
CA LEU A 125 20.11 -13.51 -5.66
C LEU A 125 19.15 -14.01 -4.58
N GLU A 126 17.87 -14.23 -4.93
CA GLU A 126 16.88 -14.80 -4.03
C GLU A 126 17.22 -16.24 -3.65
N GLU A 127 17.76 -17.05 -4.57
CA GLU A 127 18.32 -18.37 -4.27
C GLU A 127 19.44 -18.32 -3.22
N ARG A 128 20.16 -17.21 -3.14
CA ARG A 128 21.21 -16.95 -2.14
C ARG A 128 20.70 -16.17 -0.91
N GLY A 129 19.38 -16.05 -0.75
CA GLY A 129 18.75 -15.37 0.38
C GLY A 129 18.75 -13.83 0.32
N ILE A 130 19.20 -13.23 -0.78
CA ILE A 130 19.18 -11.77 -0.95
C ILE A 130 17.92 -11.36 -1.70
N THR A 131 16.96 -10.81 -0.97
CA THR A 131 15.74 -10.27 -1.57
C THR A 131 15.93 -8.85 -2.10
N ALA A 132 15.07 -8.41 -3.03
CA ALA A 132 15.01 -7.02 -3.50
C ALA A 132 14.94 -6.00 -2.34
N ARG A 133 14.19 -6.34 -1.28
CA ARG A 133 14.07 -5.52 -0.07
C ARG A 133 15.42 -5.35 0.63
N THR A 134 16.19 -6.42 0.76
CA THR A 134 17.54 -6.38 1.36
C THR A 134 18.44 -5.45 0.57
N ILE A 135 18.41 -5.52 -0.77
CA ILE A 135 19.18 -4.66 -1.66
C ILE A 135 18.79 -3.19 -1.47
N SER A 136 17.48 -2.88 -1.48
CA SER A 136 16.99 -1.51 -1.24
C SER A 136 17.44 -0.96 0.12
N ILE A 137 17.40 -1.77 1.18
CA ILE A 137 17.86 -1.35 2.52
C ILE A 137 19.36 -1.04 2.51
N ARG A 138 20.17 -1.89 1.86
CA ARG A 138 21.62 -1.71 1.77
C ARG A 138 21.99 -0.44 1.00
N VAL A 139 21.37 -0.22 -0.16
CA VAL A 139 21.57 1.02 -0.93
C VAL A 139 21.08 2.25 -0.16
N GLY A 140 19.95 2.14 0.53
CA GLY A 140 19.44 3.20 1.40
C GLY A 140 20.38 3.57 2.56
N LYS A 141 21.26 2.65 2.98
CA LYS A 141 22.34 2.91 3.96
C LYS A 141 23.60 3.52 3.34
N GLY A 142 23.63 3.75 2.03
CA GLY A 142 24.77 4.33 1.31
C GLY A 142 25.72 3.31 0.68
N MET A 143 25.38 2.01 0.65
CA MET A 143 26.18 1.02 -0.08
C MET A 143 26.01 1.19 -1.60
N THR A 144 27.05 0.86 -2.37
CA THR A 144 26.93 0.80 -3.83
C THR A 144 26.00 -0.35 -4.23
N LEU A 145 25.36 -0.26 -5.41
CA LEU A 145 24.47 -1.32 -5.89
C LEU A 145 25.19 -2.68 -6.03
N LYS A 146 26.45 -2.66 -6.50
CA LYS A 146 27.26 -3.87 -6.62
C LYS A 146 27.49 -4.52 -5.26
N ASP A 147 27.87 -3.73 -4.25
CA ASP A 147 28.09 -4.25 -2.89
C ASP A 147 26.78 -4.72 -2.26
N ALA A 148 25.68 -4.01 -2.53
CA ALA A 148 24.37 -4.37 -2.03
C ALA A 148 23.87 -5.72 -2.54
N MET A 149 24.31 -6.14 -3.74
CA MET A 149 23.99 -7.43 -4.35
C MET A 149 24.90 -8.58 -3.90
N ASN A 150 26.00 -8.29 -3.21
CA ASN A 150 26.88 -9.34 -2.71
C ASN A 150 26.24 -10.10 -1.55
N THR A 151 26.43 -11.42 -1.53
CA THR A 151 26.09 -12.25 -0.37
C THR A 151 26.98 -11.84 0.79
N PRO A 152 26.40 -11.63 1.99
CA PRO A 152 27.25 -11.48 3.16
C PRO A 152 28.11 -12.75 3.25
N LEU A 153 29.41 -12.58 3.49
CA LEU A 153 30.27 -13.71 3.83
C LEU A 153 29.61 -14.41 5.02
N GLU A 154 29.44 -15.73 4.94
CA GLU A 154 29.09 -16.52 6.12
C GLU A 154 30.22 -16.31 7.12
N TYR A 155 30.01 -15.42 8.08
CA TYR A 155 30.84 -15.39 9.27
C TYR A 155 30.57 -16.72 9.96
N SER A 156 31.63 -17.51 10.13
CA SER A 156 31.59 -18.63 11.07
C SER A 156 30.98 -18.11 12.37
N ASN A 157 29.95 -18.77 12.88
CA ASN A 157 29.27 -18.37 14.11
C ASN A 157 30.23 -18.25 15.31
N ASP A 158 31.45 -18.79 15.20
CA ASP A 158 32.49 -18.72 16.22
C ASP A 158 33.02 -17.28 16.48
N ASP A 159 32.86 -16.34 15.54
CA ASP A 159 33.41 -14.97 15.69
C ASP A 159 32.39 -13.95 16.25
N LEU A 160 31.08 -14.26 16.29
CA LEU A 160 30.01 -13.31 16.64
C LEU A 160 29.63 -13.26 18.13
N ASP A 161 29.92 -14.32 18.89
CA ASP A 161 29.53 -14.43 20.31
C ASP A 161 30.19 -13.37 21.21
N TYR A 162 31.33 -12.81 20.79
CA TYR A 162 32.10 -11.87 21.61
C TYR A 162 31.58 -10.43 21.55
N THR A 163 31.01 -9.98 20.43
CA THR A 163 30.61 -8.57 20.25
C THR A 163 29.18 -8.29 20.70
N GLU A 164 28.24 -9.22 20.46
CA GLU A 164 26.84 -9.05 20.88
C GLU A 164 26.72 -8.96 22.40
N SER A 165 27.46 -9.80 23.13
CA SER A 165 27.45 -9.80 24.59
C SER A 165 27.95 -8.49 25.23
N ILE A 166 28.83 -7.74 24.55
CA ILE A 166 29.35 -6.45 25.04
C ILE A 166 28.34 -5.33 24.75
N GLU A 167 27.75 -5.30 23.57
CA GLU A 167 26.77 -4.28 23.18
C GLU A 167 25.45 -4.43 23.94
N GLU A 168 24.98 -5.66 24.15
CA GLU A 168 23.81 -5.96 24.98
C GLU A 168 24.01 -5.51 26.43
N ARG A 169 25.21 -5.74 27.00
CA ARG A 169 25.56 -5.24 28.33
C ARG A 169 25.51 -3.71 28.40
N LYS A 170 26.06 -3.01 27.41
CA LYS A 170 26.02 -1.54 27.35
C LYS A 170 24.59 -1.00 27.23
N CYS A 171 23.77 -1.60 26.35
CA CYS A 171 22.36 -1.25 26.19
C CYS A 171 21.55 -1.50 27.46
N ALA A 172 21.73 -2.65 28.10
CA ALA A 172 21.06 -3.00 29.35
C ALA A 172 21.44 -2.03 30.48
N GLU A 173 22.72 -1.65 30.58
CA GLU A 173 23.20 -0.71 31.58
C GLU A 173 22.67 0.71 31.33
N ALA A 174 22.63 1.16 30.08
CA ALA A 174 22.03 2.44 29.69
C ALA A 174 20.53 2.49 30.02
N LEU A 175 19.79 1.41 29.74
CA LEU A 175 18.37 1.28 30.07
C LEU A 175 18.14 1.33 31.59
N LYS A 176 19.00 0.68 32.37
CA LYS A 176 18.96 0.69 33.84
C LYS A 176 19.19 2.11 34.39
N ARG A 177 20.17 2.85 33.85
CA ARG A 177 20.43 4.26 34.20
C ARG A 177 19.24 5.16 33.86
N TYR A 178 18.64 4.99 32.68
CA TYR A 178 17.46 5.75 32.26
C TYR A 178 16.25 5.49 33.19
N ARG A 179 15.98 4.22 33.52
CA ARG A 179 14.90 3.84 34.46
C ARG A 179 15.13 4.41 35.85
N ALA A 180 16.36 4.37 36.36
CA ALA A 180 16.71 4.95 37.66
C ALA A 180 16.49 6.47 37.68
N LYS A 181 16.92 7.18 36.64
CA LYS A 181 16.70 8.63 36.50
C LYS A 181 15.20 8.97 36.44
N LYS A 182 14.41 8.23 35.65
CA LYS A 182 12.96 8.38 35.60
C LYS A 182 12.26 8.08 36.93
N ALA A 183 12.76 7.12 37.70
CA ALA A 183 12.25 6.79 39.03
C ALA A 183 12.53 7.93 40.03
N GLN A 184 13.72 8.53 39.99
CA GLN A 184 14.05 9.72 40.78
C GLN A 184 13.16 10.92 40.40
N GLU A 185 12.98 11.17 39.10
CA GLU A 185 12.06 12.21 38.60
C GLU A 185 10.61 11.97 39.05
N ARG A 186 10.16 10.71 39.10
CA ARG A 186 8.83 10.34 39.62
C ARG A 186 8.71 10.52 41.14
N MET A 187 9.78 10.24 41.90
CA MET A 187 9.81 10.44 43.36
C MET A 187 9.81 11.92 43.77
N ASN A 188 10.24 12.83 42.88
CA ASN A 188 10.08 14.27 43.07
C ASN A 188 8.61 14.76 42.98
N ARG A 189 7.64 13.87 42.74
CA ARG A 189 6.23 14.10 43.13
C ARG A 189 6.11 13.89 44.65
N ILE A 190 6.42 14.95 45.38
CA ILE A 190 6.56 15.02 46.85
C ILE A 190 5.40 14.30 47.57
N LYS A 191 5.72 13.29 48.40
CA LYS A 191 4.82 12.78 49.44
C LYS A 191 4.53 13.92 50.43
N GLY A 192 3.27 14.33 50.56
CA GLY A 192 2.83 15.33 51.54
C GLY A 192 2.44 16.70 50.98
N VAL A 193 2.62 16.95 49.67
CA VAL A 193 2.08 18.17 49.03
C VAL A 193 0.75 17.82 48.35
N PRO A 194 -0.39 18.38 48.80
CA PRO A 194 -1.67 18.14 48.14
C PRO A 194 -1.61 18.68 46.71
N GLN A 195 -1.71 17.78 45.74
CA GLN A 195 -1.68 18.17 44.32
C GLN A 195 -3.08 18.63 43.91
N GLN A 196 -3.20 19.90 43.53
CA GLN A 196 -4.39 20.42 42.87
C GLN A 196 -4.38 19.97 41.40
N ILE A 197 -4.77 18.72 41.14
CA ILE A 197 -4.96 18.25 39.77
C ILE A 197 -6.28 18.84 39.26
N LYS A 198 -6.21 19.76 38.30
CA LYS A 198 -7.40 20.24 37.60
C LYS A 198 -7.99 19.07 36.81
N LEU A 199 -9.28 18.78 37.01
CA LEU A 199 -9.99 17.77 36.22
C LEU A 199 -9.94 18.13 34.72
N SER A 200 -9.52 17.16 33.91
CA SER A 200 -9.63 17.25 32.45
C SER A 200 -11.08 17.41 32.02
N GLU A 201 -11.34 17.93 30.82
CA GLU A 201 -12.70 18.09 30.28
C GLU A 201 -13.47 16.76 30.28
N TYR A 202 -12.80 15.67 29.89
CA TYR A 202 -13.38 14.33 29.95
C TYR A 202 -13.66 13.88 31.40
N GLY A 203 -12.79 14.21 32.35
CA GLY A 203 -13.04 13.95 33.77
C GLY A 203 -14.27 14.68 34.30
N ARG A 204 -14.48 15.94 33.87
CA ARG A 204 -15.70 16.70 34.20
C ARG A 204 -16.94 16.09 33.55
N TYR A 205 -16.82 15.65 32.29
CA TYR A 205 -17.91 14.96 31.58
C TYR A 205 -18.35 13.69 32.31
N LEU A 206 -17.39 12.85 32.72
CA LEU A 206 -17.66 11.63 33.50
C LEU A 206 -18.32 11.96 34.84
N MET A 207 -17.78 12.94 35.59
CA MET A 207 -18.37 13.38 36.85
C MET A 207 -19.75 14.04 36.69
N GLY A 208 -20.14 14.42 35.47
CA GLY A 208 -21.48 14.91 35.14
C GLY A 208 -22.49 13.79 34.89
N GLN A 209 -22.04 12.56 34.63
CA GLN A 209 -22.95 11.43 34.37
C GLN A 209 -23.60 10.91 35.66
N PRO A 210 -24.86 10.47 35.61
CA PRO A 210 -25.59 9.92 36.77
C PRO A 210 -25.17 8.50 37.13
N LEU A 211 -24.41 7.82 36.26
CA LEU A 211 -23.94 6.45 36.47
C LEU A 211 -22.68 6.35 37.34
N ILE A 212 -22.02 7.48 37.64
CA ILE A 212 -20.82 7.52 38.46
C ILE A 212 -21.22 7.93 39.87
N ALA A 213 -21.03 7.00 40.81
CA ALA A 213 -21.31 7.23 42.22
C ALA A 213 -20.52 8.43 42.75
N ARG A 214 -21.22 9.37 43.39
CA ARG A 214 -20.65 10.59 43.96
C ARG A 214 -20.76 10.51 45.47
N ILE A 215 -19.73 10.97 46.15
CA ILE A 215 -19.81 11.14 47.60
C ILE A 215 -20.20 12.58 47.86
N LYS A 216 -21.38 12.79 48.44
CA LYS A 216 -21.82 14.10 48.93
C LYS A 216 -21.68 14.13 50.45
N THR A 217 -21.05 15.16 50.97
CA THR A 217 -21.08 15.48 52.40
C THR A 217 -22.31 16.33 52.68
N ASP A 218 -23.14 15.89 53.62
CA ASP A 218 -24.27 16.69 54.10
C ASP A 218 -23.81 17.82 55.05
N VAL A 219 -24.70 18.73 55.41
CA VAL A 219 -24.46 19.90 56.28
C VAL A 219 -23.87 19.49 57.64
N TYR A 220 -24.15 18.27 58.09
CA TYR A 220 -23.65 17.70 59.34
C TYR A 220 -22.33 16.91 59.20
N GLY A 221 -21.69 16.92 58.02
CA GLY A 221 -20.40 16.28 57.78
C GLY A 221 -20.45 14.79 57.43
N ASN A 222 -21.64 14.19 57.38
CA ASN A 222 -21.82 12.79 57.01
C ASN A 222 -21.67 12.60 55.49
N THR A 223 -20.91 11.59 55.06
CA THR A 223 -20.71 11.26 53.64
C THR A 223 -21.78 10.27 53.18
N GLN A 224 -22.48 10.60 52.09
CA GLN A 224 -23.47 9.73 51.45
C GLN A 224 -23.05 9.44 50.00
N LEU A 225 -23.24 8.20 49.57
CA LEU A 225 -23.11 7.79 48.17
C LEU A 225 -24.41 8.13 47.43
N ILE A 226 -24.30 8.88 46.34
CA ILE A 226 -25.39 9.31 45.45
C ILE A 226 -25.10 8.83 44.04
#